data_AF-A0A7W4GS52-F1
#
_entry.id   AF-A0A7W4GS52-F1
#
_cell.length_a   1.000
_cell.length_b   1.000
_cell.length_c   1.000
_cell.angle_alpha   90.00
_cell.angle_beta   90.00
_cell.angle_gamma   90.00
#
_symmetry.space_group_name_H-M   'P 1'
#
loop_
_entity.id
_entity.type
_entity.pdbx_description
1 polymer ?
#
loop_
_entity_poly.entity_id
_entity_poly.type
_entity_poly.pdbx_seq_one_letter_code
_entity_poly.pdbx_strand_id
1 'polypeptide(L)'
;VPTLKALIAALTHLEAEIRKLDAEIARRAKENDVARRLMTVPGIGPLIATAIAVLAPPPETFRKARDFAAWLGLVPRQHSTGGKQRLGATTRMGERSLRRLLIIGANSVVIKRNVHKEAQPGTWLGSLLLRKPPMLVRVALANKMARIVWALMARGGIYQSPVAAA
;
A
#
# COMPACT_ATOMS: atom_id res chain seq x y z
N VAL A 1 -29.66 28.13 -12.36
CA VAL A 1 -30.05 27.16 -13.42
C VAL A 1 -30.55 25.87 -12.76
N PRO A 2 -31.79 25.40 -13.04
CA PRO A 2 -32.37 24.20 -12.44
C PRO A 2 -31.50 22.94 -12.59
N THR A 3 -30.84 22.78 -13.75
CA THR A 3 -29.89 21.69 -14.02
C THR A 3 -28.75 21.64 -13.01
N LEU A 4 -28.18 22.79 -12.64
CA LEU A 4 -27.11 22.85 -11.65
C LEU A 4 -27.61 22.41 -10.25
N LYS A 5 -28.84 22.79 -9.88
CA LYS A 5 -29.44 22.37 -8.61
C LYS A 5 -29.63 20.84 -8.55
N ALA A 6 -30.06 20.21 -9.65
CA ALA A 6 -30.20 18.76 -9.74
C ALA A 6 -28.85 18.04 -9.61
N LEU A 7 -27.80 18.53 -10.27
CA LEU A 7 -26.45 17.95 -10.16
C LEU A 7 -25.86 18.07 -8.75
N ILE A 8 -26.08 19.20 -8.08
CA ILE A 8 -25.64 19.41 -6.69
C ILE A 8 -26.35 18.42 -5.76
N ALA A 9 -27.68 18.25 -5.89
CA ALA A 9 -28.43 17.32 -5.07
C ALA A 9 -27.93 15.86 -5.25
N ALA A 10 -27.67 15.46 -6.49
CA ALA A 10 -27.10 14.13 -6.78
C ALA A 10 -25.70 13.95 -6.17
N LEU A 11 -24.84 14.95 -6.28
CA LEU A 11 -23.50 14.92 -5.68
C LEU A 11 -23.58 14.79 -4.15
N THR A 12 -24.40 15.62 -3.49
CA THR A 12 -24.57 15.58 -2.04
C THR A 12 -25.11 14.24 -1.56
N HIS A 13 -26.03 13.63 -2.32
CA HIS A 13 -26.53 12.29 -2.03
C HIS A 13 -25.42 11.24 -2.14
N LEU A 14 -24.67 11.22 -3.24
CA LEU A 14 -23.57 10.27 -3.43
C LEU A 14 -22.48 10.42 -2.36
N GLU A 15 -22.14 11.66 -1.98
CA GLU A 15 -21.19 11.90 -0.89
C GLU A 15 -21.70 11.35 0.45
N ALA A 16 -23.01 11.45 0.72
CA ALA A 16 -23.59 10.87 1.92
C ALA A 16 -23.51 9.34 1.92
N GLU A 17 -23.80 8.70 0.80
CA GLU A 17 -23.68 7.23 0.66
C GLU A 17 -22.23 6.76 0.76
N ILE A 18 -21.28 7.47 0.14
CA ILE A 18 -19.84 7.18 0.27
C ILE A 18 -19.42 7.23 1.73
N ARG A 19 -19.81 8.27 2.49
CA ARG A 19 -19.49 8.38 3.93
C ARG A 19 -20.04 7.21 4.75
N LYS A 20 -21.26 6.75 4.44
CA LYS A 20 -21.84 5.57 5.12
C LYS A 20 -21.02 4.31 4.83
N LEU A 21 -20.65 4.09 3.57
CA LEU A 21 -19.84 2.95 3.16
C LEU A 21 -18.43 2.98 3.75
N ASP A 22 -17.80 4.15 3.81
CA ASP A 22 -16.49 4.34 4.45
C ASP A 22 -16.54 4.00 5.95
N ALA A 23 -17.61 4.40 6.65
CA ALA A 23 -17.82 4.06 8.05
C ALA A 23 -17.98 2.54 8.25
N GLU A 24 -18.73 1.88 7.37
CA GLU A 24 -18.90 0.43 7.40
C GLU A 24 -17.59 -0.31 7.11
N ILE A 25 -16.80 0.14 6.13
CA ILE A 25 -15.46 -0.40 5.86
C ILE A 25 -14.57 -0.22 7.10
N ALA A 26 -14.59 0.94 7.74
CA ALA A 26 -13.81 1.20 8.94
C ALA A 26 -14.21 0.29 10.12
N ARG A 27 -15.51 0.02 10.28
CA ARG A 27 -16.03 -0.90 11.28
C ARG A 27 -15.55 -2.33 11.02
N ARG A 28 -15.76 -2.85 9.81
CA ARG A 28 -15.33 -4.21 9.41
C ARG A 28 -13.82 -4.39 9.51
N ALA A 29 -13.03 -3.37 9.15
CA ALA A 29 -11.58 -3.40 9.28
C ALA A 29 -11.12 -3.54 10.74
N LYS A 30 -11.89 -3.01 11.71
CA LYS A 30 -11.61 -3.18 13.14
C LYS A 30 -12.06 -4.54 13.68
N GLU A 31 -13.04 -5.18 13.06
CA GLU A 31 -13.50 -6.52 13.47
C GLU A 31 -12.59 -7.63 12.93
N ASN A 32 -11.89 -7.37 11.82
CA ASN A 32 -10.95 -8.32 11.22
C ASN A 32 -9.54 -8.17 11.82
N ASP A 33 -9.03 -9.21 12.46
CA ASP A 33 -7.72 -9.19 13.13
C ASP A 33 -6.55 -8.94 12.17
N VAL A 34 -6.57 -9.54 10.96
CA VAL A 34 -5.55 -9.29 9.94
C VAL A 34 -5.59 -7.82 9.52
N ALA A 35 -6.77 -7.28 9.20
CA ALA A 35 -6.91 -5.88 8.81
C ALA A 35 -6.44 -4.92 9.91
N ARG A 36 -6.78 -5.19 11.18
CA ARG A 36 -6.26 -4.43 12.34
C ARG A 36 -4.74 -4.39 12.39
N ARG A 37 -4.09 -5.55 12.25
CA ARG A 37 -2.62 -5.63 12.21
C ARG A 37 -2.06 -4.83 11.04
N LEU A 38 -2.64 -4.97 9.85
CA LEU A 38 -2.17 -4.27 8.65
C LEU A 38 -2.32 -2.75 8.73
N MET A 39 -3.37 -2.24 9.38
CA MET A 39 -3.57 -0.79 9.59
C MET A 39 -2.49 -0.13 10.45
N THR A 40 -1.63 -0.90 11.12
CA THR A 40 -0.50 -0.36 11.89
C THR A 40 0.66 0.06 10.99
N VAL A 41 0.67 -0.37 9.73
CA VAL A 41 1.68 0.01 8.73
C VAL A 41 1.36 1.41 8.20
N PRO A 42 2.31 2.37 8.24
CA PRO A 42 2.12 3.69 7.65
C PRO A 42 1.69 3.61 6.19
N GLY A 43 0.60 4.32 5.87
CA GLY A 43 0.01 4.32 4.53
C GLY A 43 -1.05 3.25 4.29
N ILE A 44 -1.29 2.33 5.23
CA ILE A 44 -2.37 1.35 5.16
C ILE A 44 -3.54 1.78 6.04
N GLY A 45 -4.61 2.26 5.40
CA GLY A 45 -5.88 2.58 6.08
C GLY A 45 -6.90 1.44 6.00
N PRO A 46 -8.11 1.63 6.57
CA PRO A 46 -9.15 0.60 6.61
C PRO A 46 -9.51 -0.01 5.25
N LEU A 47 -9.61 0.82 4.21
CA LEU A 47 -9.88 0.37 2.85
C LEU A 47 -8.81 -0.57 2.32
N ILE A 48 -7.53 -0.19 2.44
CA ILE A 48 -6.40 -0.97 1.93
C ILE A 48 -6.26 -2.27 2.73
N ALA A 49 -6.38 -2.18 4.07
CA ALA A 49 -6.30 -3.33 4.94
C ALA A 49 -7.41 -4.36 4.67
N THR A 50 -8.65 -3.90 4.52
CA THR A 50 -9.80 -4.75 4.18
C THR A 50 -9.63 -5.36 2.80
N ALA A 51 -9.21 -4.59 1.80
CA ALA A 51 -8.96 -5.10 0.45
C ALA A 51 -7.90 -6.20 0.45
N ILE A 52 -6.80 -6.02 1.19
CA ILE A 52 -5.77 -7.06 1.33
C ILE A 52 -6.34 -8.30 2.01
N ALA A 53 -7.05 -8.13 3.14
CA ALA A 53 -7.62 -9.26 3.88
C ALA A 53 -8.63 -10.09 3.07
N VAL A 54 -9.31 -9.47 2.09
CA VAL A 54 -10.31 -10.13 1.25
C VAL A 54 -9.71 -10.69 -0.06
N LEU A 55 -8.79 -9.97 -0.69
CA LEU A 55 -8.32 -10.30 -2.05
C LEU A 55 -6.97 -11.02 -2.08
N ALA A 56 -6.15 -10.89 -1.03
CA ALA A 56 -4.86 -11.56 -1.00
C ALA A 56 -5.03 -13.05 -0.68
N PRO A 57 -4.32 -13.95 -1.38
CA PRO A 57 -4.25 -15.35 -0.98
C PRO A 57 -3.68 -15.51 0.43
N PRO A 58 -3.95 -16.64 1.11
CA PRO A 58 -3.30 -16.98 2.36
C PRO A 58 -1.78 -16.86 2.23
N PRO A 59 -1.07 -16.30 3.24
CA PRO A 59 0.35 -15.98 3.12
C PRO A 59 1.23 -17.20 2.84
N GLU A 60 0.79 -18.41 3.21
CA GLU A 60 1.43 -19.71 2.99
C GLU A 60 1.53 -20.06 1.50
N THR A 61 0.70 -19.44 0.65
CA THR A 61 0.76 -19.57 -0.81
C THR A 61 2.09 -19.07 -1.37
N PHE A 62 2.78 -18.18 -0.63
CA PHE A 62 4.03 -17.58 -1.05
C PHE A 62 5.19 -18.06 -0.18
N ARG A 63 6.28 -18.52 -0.81
CA ARG A 63 7.47 -18.98 -0.08
C ARG A 63 8.15 -17.85 0.71
N LYS A 64 8.08 -16.62 0.22
CA LYS A 64 8.69 -15.43 0.85
C LYS A 64 7.95 -14.15 0.48
N ALA A 65 8.14 -13.11 1.30
CA ALA A 65 7.61 -11.76 1.08
C ALA A 65 7.87 -11.17 -0.31
N ARG A 66 9.01 -11.52 -0.95
CA ARG A 66 9.36 -11.05 -2.30
C ARG A 66 8.44 -11.67 -3.37
N ASP A 67 7.95 -12.88 -3.14
CA ASP A 67 7.06 -13.58 -4.08
C ASP A 67 5.66 -12.95 -4.02
N PHE A 68 5.19 -12.56 -2.82
CA PHE A 68 3.97 -11.77 -2.66
C PHE A 68 4.06 -10.40 -3.37
N ALA A 69 5.17 -9.67 -3.16
CA ALA A 69 5.39 -8.40 -3.85
C ALA A 69 5.47 -8.55 -5.39
N ALA A 70 6.01 -9.68 -5.88
CA ALA A 70 6.04 -10.00 -7.30
C ALA A 70 4.64 -10.33 -7.84
N TRP A 71 3.83 -11.07 -7.08
CA TRP A 71 2.43 -11.36 -7.41
C TRP A 71 1.56 -10.10 -7.45
N LEU A 72 1.82 -9.11 -6.57
CA LEU A 72 1.23 -7.78 -6.66
C LEU A 72 1.74 -6.95 -7.85
N GLY A 73 2.75 -7.43 -8.59
CA GLY A 73 3.34 -6.68 -9.68
C GLY A 73 4.09 -5.42 -9.23
N LEU A 74 4.72 -5.45 -8.03
CA LEU A 74 5.57 -4.39 -7.48
C LEU A 74 7.07 -4.64 -7.69
N VAL A 75 7.42 -5.74 -8.36
CA VAL A 75 8.79 -6.14 -8.65
C VAL A 75 9.04 -6.03 -10.16
N PRO A 76 10.19 -5.47 -10.60
CA PRO A 76 10.55 -5.42 -12.01
C PRO A 76 10.72 -6.82 -12.61
N ARG A 77 10.44 -6.97 -13.91
CA ARG A 77 10.71 -8.22 -14.63
C ARG A 77 12.21 -8.52 -14.61
N GLN A 78 12.60 -9.76 -14.35
CA GLN A 78 14.00 -10.17 -14.40
C GLN A 78 14.26 -11.04 -15.64
N HIS A 79 15.27 -10.66 -16.42
CA HIS A 79 15.84 -11.47 -17.49
C HIS A 79 17.30 -11.72 -17.14
N SER A 80 17.65 -12.96 -16.79
CA SER A 80 19.02 -13.30 -16.40
C SER A 80 19.51 -14.48 -17.23
N THR A 81 20.66 -14.32 -17.87
CA THR A 81 21.31 -15.34 -18.72
C THR A 81 22.80 -15.32 -18.45
N GLY A 82 23.44 -16.49 -18.36
CA GLY A 82 24.90 -16.61 -18.21
C GLY A 82 25.48 -15.80 -17.04
N GLY A 83 24.83 -15.81 -15.87
CA GLY A 83 25.29 -15.10 -14.66
C GLY A 83 25.05 -13.59 -14.64
N LYS A 84 24.59 -12.97 -15.74
CA LYS A 84 24.27 -11.53 -15.79
C LYS A 84 22.81 -11.29 -15.42
N GLN A 85 22.56 -10.56 -14.33
CA GLN A 85 21.21 -10.13 -13.97
C GLN A 85 20.84 -8.84 -14.68
N ARG A 86 19.73 -8.85 -15.44
CA ARG A 86 19.10 -7.64 -15.99
C ARG A 86 17.69 -7.49 -15.45
N LEU A 87 17.43 -6.34 -14.83
CA LEU A 87 16.08 -5.93 -14.41
C LEU A 87 15.46 -5.05 -15.49
N GLY A 88 14.23 -5.37 -15.89
CA GLY A 88 13.42 -4.62 -16.84
C GLY A 88 12.34 -3.78 -16.15
N ALA A 89 11.32 -3.39 -16.91
CA ALA A 89 10.20 -2.64 -16.39
C ALA A 89 9.33 -3.47 -15.41
N THR A 90 8.59 -2.77 -14.54
CA THR A 90 7.51 -3.36 -13.75
C THR A 90 6.43 -3.90 -14.70
N THR A 91 6.04 -5.16 -14.50
CA THR A 91 5.07 -5.81 -15.39
C THR A 91 3.66 -5.24 -15.14
N ARG A 92 2.79 -5.27 -16.16
CA ARG A 92 1.34 -4.99 -15.97
C ARG A 92 0.57 -6.18 -15.38
N MET A 93 1.28 -7.27 -15.10
CA MET A 93 0.76 -8.50 -14.51
C MET A 93 0.65 -8.38 -12.99
N GLY A 94 -0.10 -9.29 -12.39
CA GLY A 94 -0.38 -9.31 -10.95
C GLY A 94 -1.72 -8.70 -10.57
N GLU A 95 -2.02 -8.67 -9.28
CA GLU A 95 -3.24 -8.07 -8.75
C GLU A 95 -3.14 -6.53 -8.86
N ARG A 96 -3.92 -5.96 -9.78
CA ARG A 96 -3.82 -4.53 -10.14
C ARG A 96 -4.43 -3.60 -9.08
N SER A 97 -5.45 -4.06 -8.36
CA SER A 97 -6.23 -3.24 -7.43
C SER A 97 -5.43 -2.94 -6.16
N LEU A 98 -4.94 -3.97 -5.47
CA LEU A 98 -4.00 -3.96 -4.37
C LEU A 98 -2.70 -3.25 -4.73
N ARG A 99 -2.16 -3.45 -5.95
CA ARG A 99 -1.00 -2.65 -6.39
C ARG A 99 -1.30 -1.15 -6.38
N ARG A 100 -2.43 -0.75 -6.97
CA ARG A 100 -2.87 0.65 -7.00
C ARG A 100 -3.09 1.16 -5.58
N LEU A 101 -3.79 0.40 -4.74
CA LEU A 101 -4.06 0.76 -3.35
C LEU A 101 -2.78 0.95 -2.53
N LEU A 102 -1.81 0.05 -2.65
CA LEU A 102 -0.51 0.19 -1.96
C LEU A 102 0.29 1.39 -2.47
N ILE A 103 0.24 1.72 -3.77
CA ILE A 103 0.87 2.93 -4.30
C ILE A 103 0.17 4.20 -3.79
N ILE A 104 -1.16 4.20 -3.67
CA ILE A 104 -1.93 5.30 -3.08
C ILE A 104 -1.58 5.44 -1.59
N GLY A 105 -1.47 4.33 -0.87
CA GLY A 105 -1.02 4.30 0.52
C GLY A 105 0.39 4.84 0.70
N ALA A 106 1.33 4.43 -0.16
CA ALA A 106 2.68 4.97 -0.18
C ALA A 106 2.70 6.47 -0.52
N ASN A 107 1.82 6.93 -1.42
CA ASN A 107 1.69 8.34 -1.74
C ASN A 107 1.20 9.17 -0.55
N SER A 108 0.28 8.65 0.28
CA SER A 108 -0.18 9.37 1.46
C SER A 108 0.95 9.60 2.46
N VAL A 109 1.84 8.61 2.65
CA VAL A 109 3.03 8.74 3.48
C VAL A 109 4.00 9.79 2.93
N VAL A 110 4.24 9.78 1.61
CA VAL A 110 5.17 10.71 0.95
C VAL A 110 4.67 12.16 0.99
N ILE A 111 3.38 12.39 0.71
CA ILE A 111 2.80 13.74 0.72
C ILE A 111 2.71 14.28 2.15
N LYS A 112 2.37 13.44 3.12
CA LYS A 112 2.28 13.79 4.55
C LYS A 112 3.59 13.52 5.29
N ARG A 113 4.75 13.71 4.63
CA ARG A 113 6.08 13.38 5.19
C ARG A 113 6.42 14.11 6.49
N ASN A 114 5.81 15.27 6.73
CA ASN A 114 5.98 16.02 7.97
C ASN A 114 5.40 15.31 9.20
N VAL A 115 4.35 14.50 9.04
CA VAL A 115 3.73 13.74 10.14
C VAL A 115 4.19 12.29 10.19
N HIS A 116 4.83 11.78 9.14
CA HIS A 116 5.37 10.43 9.10
C HIS A 116 6.86 10.42 9.41
N LYS A 117 7.23 9.89 10.58
CA LYS A 117 8.64 9.73 11.01
C LYS A 117 9.46 8.95 10.00
N GLU A 118 8.84 7.96 9.34
CA GLU A 118 9.47 7.13 8.32
C GLU A 118 9.93 7.92 7.10
N ALA A 119 9.38 9.12 6.85
CA ALA A 119 9.67 9.96 5.69
C ALA A 119 10.59 11.15 6.03
N GLN A 120 11.01 11.27 7.30
CA GLN A 120 11.89 12.35 7.77
C GLN A 120 13.32 12.19 7.23
N PRO A 121 14.12 13.27 7.18
CA PRO A 121 15.55 13.20 6.89
C PRO A 121 16.28 12.19 7.80
N GLY A 122 17.32 11.54 7.29
CA GLY A 122 18.05 10.48 8.01
C GLY A 122 17.43 9.08 7.92
N THR A 123 16.20 8.94 7.42
CA THR A 123 15.58 7.62 7.17
C THR A 123 15.84 7.12 5.75
N TRP A 124 15.65 5.81 5.54
CA TRP A 124 15.70 5.21 4.20
C TRP A 124 14.81 5.94 3.18
N LEU A 125 13.57 6.27 3.56
CA LEU A 125 12.62 6.94 2.66
C LEU A 125 13.01 8.40 2.44
N GLY A 126 13.42 9.10 3.50
CA GLY A 126 13.95 10.47 3.41
C GLY A 126 15.13 10.56 2.44
N SER A 127 16.12 9.66 2.58
CA SER A 127 17.26 9.61 1.65
C SER A 127 16.85 9.27 0.21
N LEU A 128 15.77 8.52 0.00
CA LEU A 128 15.23 8.23 -1.33
C LEU A 128 14.54 9.45 -1.95
N LEU A 129 13.77 10.20 -1.16
CA LEU A 129 13.10 11.43 -1.58
C LEU A 129 14.09 12.52 -2.03
N LEU A 130 15.30 12.54 -1.47
CA LEU A 130 16.36 13.47 -1.88
C LEU A 130 17.01 13.13 -3.22
N ARG A 131 16.98 11.86 -3.64
CA ARG A 131 17.81 11.36 -4.76
C ARG A 131 17.02 10.85 -5.96
N LYS A 132 15.71 10.58 -5.80
CA LYS A 132 14.92 9.88 -6.80
C LYS A 132 13.59 10.59 -7.10
N PRO A 133 13.06 10.47 -8.33
CA PRO A 133 11.76 11.02 -8.68
C PRO A 133 10.64 10.49 -7.77
N PRO A 134 9.62 11.32 -7.41
CA PRO A 134 8.60 10.95 -6.44
C PRO A 134 7.84 9.66 -6.77
N MET A 135 7.53 9.42 -8.05
CA MET A 135 6.81 8.19 -8.43
C MET A 135 7.65 6.93 -8.19
N LEU A 136 8.96 7.00 -8.43
CA LEU A 136 9.87 5.89 -8.14
C LEU A 136 9.89 5.60 -6.64
N VAL A 137 9.94 6.65 -5.81
CA VAL A 137 9.92 6.52 -4.35
C VAL A 137 8.62 5.91 -3.85
N ARG A 138 7.46 6.32 -4.38
CA ARG A 138 6.15 5.74 -4.05
C ARG A 138 6.10 4.25 -4.36
N VAL A 139 6.58 3.83 -5.54
CA VAL A 139 6.62 2.41 -5.93
C VAL A 139 7.57 1.61 -5.03
N ALA A 140 8.74 2.17 -4.71
CA ALA A 140 9.70 1.54 -3.80
C ALA A 140 9.12 1.36 -2.40
N LEU A 141 8.43 2.38 -1.87
CA LEU A 141 7.74 2.31 -0.59
C LEU A 141 6.60 1.29 -0.63
N ALA A 142 5.78 1.27 -1.67
CA ALA A 142 4.72 0.28 -1.85
C ALA A 142 5.27 -1.16 -1.86
N ASN A 143 6.41 -1.41 -2.52
CA ASN A 143 7.08 -2.72 -2.48
C ASN A 143 7.56 -3.07 -1.06
N LYS A 144 8.13 -2.10 -0.32
CA LYS A 144 8.49 -2.30 1.09
C LYS A 144 7.26 -2.63 1.95
N MET A 145 6.16 -1.89 1.77
CA MET A 145 4.88 -2.13 2.45
C MET A 145 4.33 -3.52 2.14
N ALA A 146 4.34 -3.95 0.88
CA ALA A 146 3.90 -5.31 0.49
C ALA A 146 4.65 -6.41 1.25
N ARG A 147 5.96 -6.24 1.43
CA ARG A 147 6.79 -7.21 2.16
C ARG A 147 6.48 -7.24 3.65
N ILE A 148 6.17 -6.08 4.24
CA ILE A 148 5.72 -5.96 5.64
C ILE A 148 4.34 -6.59 5.81
N VAL A 149 3.40 -6.28 4.91
CA VAL A 149 2.05 -6.86 4.87
C VAL A 149 2.12 -8.38 4.89
N TRP A 150 2.90 -8.99 3.99
CA TRP A 150 3.05 -10.44 3.95
C TRP A 150 3.61 -11.00 5.27
N ALA A 151 4.61 -10.33 5.86
CA ALA A 151 5.19 -10.77 7.13
C ALA A 151 4.17 -10.73 8.28
N LEU A 152 3.36 -9.67 8.36
CA LEU A 152 2.29 -9.53 9.36
C LEU A 152 1.16 -10.54 9.15
N MET A 153 0.80 -10.84 7.91
CA MET A 153 -0.16 -11.89 7.59
C MET A 153 0.38 -13.27 8.01
N ALA A 154 1.61 -13.60 7.64
CA ALA A 154 2.22 -14.91 7.86
C ALA A 154 2.58 -15.20 9.33
N ARG A 155 2.99 -14.17 10.08
CA ARG A 155 3.59 -14.35 11.43
C ARG A 155 2.79 -13.70 12.54
N GLY A 156 1.78 -12.90 12.21
CA GLY A 156 1.13 -12.06 13.20
C GLY A 156 1.97 -10.86 13.65
N GLY A 157 1.60 -10.33 14.81
CA GLY A 157 2.22 -9.16 15.40
C GLY A 157 1.73 -7.83 14.85
N ILE A 158 2.37 -6.76 15.31
CA ILE A 158 2.07 -5.37 14.98
C ILE A 158 3.30 -4.77 14.29
N TYR A 159 3.09 -3.88 13.32
CA TYR A 159 4.20 -3.17 12.70
C TYR A 159 4.98 -2.37 13.74
N GLN A 160 6.28 -2.62 13.80
CA GLN A 160 7.23 -1.82 14.55
C GLN A 160 8.10 -1.06 13.55
N SER A 161 8.13 0.26 13.68
CA SER A 161 8.98 1.09 12.83
C SER A 161 10.44 0.70 13.06
N PRO A 162 11.21 0.37 12.00
CA PRO A 162 12.61 0.05 12.17
C PRO A 162 13.31 1.29 12.73
N VAL A 163 13.81 1.18 13.97
CA VAL A 163 14.66 2.19 14.60
C VAL A 163 15.78 2.50 13.60
N ALA A 164 15.96 3.77 13.27
CA ALA A 164 17.07 4.18 12.43
C ALA A 164 18.34 3.65 13.09
N ALA A 165 19.06 2.75 12.40
CA ALA A 165 20.40 2.38 12.83
C ALA A 165 21.22 3.68 12.87
N ALA A 166 21.72 4.01 14.05
CA ALA A 166 22.60 5.14 14.30
C ALA A 166 23.89 5.01 13.48
#